data_AF-A0A5C7WE27-F1
#
_entry.id   AF-A0A5C7WE27-F1
#
_cell.length_a   1.000
_cell.length_b   1.000
_cell.length_c   1.000
_cell.angle_alpha   90.00
_cell.angle_beta   90.00
_cell.angle_gamma   90.00
#
_symmetry.space_group_name_H-M   'P 1'
#
loop_
_entity.id
_entity.type
_entity.pdbx_description
1 polymer ?
#
loop_
_entity_poly.entity_id
_entity_poly.type
_entity_poly.pdbx_seq_one_letter_code
_entity_poly.pdbx_strand_id
1 'polypeptide(L)'
;MNIKKQALFVIIFLTTLLSSPVAQADTWGNETTQKPGLQYQLLEKIPGTDGLGSDLPGYISAIYKMALVIVTLSAVLMLTVGGFMYLTSAGNTASIGTAKGIIYDSLIGLIIALSAWLILYIINPDLVEINLSPLSPVAPVGGNVGGSPGAVGALPTGSDAELARKILGMSSVRLNTSGDCSSPTGVVSPTKNIADIADGKRSSNCSNECQGKGASGCRDNAVNLSNKMLSAIVAVGQKQQFTITSISGGPHVSSSSHYRGTAIDITPVNQTLMDAFVAAGALPPNGNSASMCEKRVTGADGKSKATSVDCTTGGGNHIHLVFPN
;
A
#
# COMPACT_ATOMS: atom_id res chain seq x y z
N MET A 1 56.71 11.74 -16.24
CA MET A 1 56.43 11.81 -14.78
C MET A 1 56.27 10.38 -14.26
N ASN A 2 57.02 9.97 -13.24
CA ASN A 2 57.09 8.56 -12.79
C ASN A 2 55.74 8.08 -12.23
N ILE A 3 55.30 6.87 -12.62
CA ILE A 3 54.11 6.13 -12.12
C ILE A 3 54.01 6.16 -10.59
N LYS A 4 55.16 6.16 -9.89
CA LYS A 4 55.25 6.30 -8.43
C LYS A 4 54.61 7.59 -7.89
N LYS A 5 54.67 8.70 -8.63
CA LYS A 5 54.05 9.99 -8.22
C LYS A 5 52.54 10.01 -8.44
N GLN A 6 52.04 9.33 -9.47
CA GLN A 6 50.60 9.17 -9.71
C GLN A 6 49.98 8.27 -8.64
N ALA A 7 50.62 7.14 -8.31
CA ALA A 7 50.19 6.27 -7.23
C ALA A 7 50.21 6.98 -5.86
N LEU A 8 51.24 7.78 -5.58
CA LEU A 8 51.34 8.51 -4.31
C LEU A 8 50.21 9.54 -4.12
N PHE A 9 49.83 10.28 -5.17
CA PHE A 9 48.74 11.26 -5.09
C PHE A 9 47.35 10.61 -4.97
N VAL A 10 47.12 9.49 -5.66
CA VAL A 10 45.89 8.70 -5.53
C VAL A 10 45.78 8.10 -4.12
N ILE A 11 46.90 7.61 -3.57
CA ILE A 11 46.95 7.09 -2.19
C ILE A 11 46.69 8.21 -1.18
N ILE A 12 47.27 9.41 -1.36
CA ILE A 12 47.03 10.56 -0.47
C ILE A 12 45.58 11.03 -0.55
N PHE A 13 44.98 11.11 -1.75
CA PHE A 13 43.58 11.50 -1.91
C PHE A 13 42.63 10.46 -1.28
N LEU A 14 42.92 9.17 -1.47
CA LEU A 14 42.17 8.06 -0.88
C LEU A 14 42.30 8.02 0.64
N THR A 15 43.47 8.31 1.22
CA THR A 15 43.66 8.39 2.68
C THR A 15 43.02 9.64 3.28
N THR A 16 42.95 10.76 2.54
CA THR A 16 42.21 11.96 2.98
C THR A 16 40.69 11.79 2.93
N LEU A 17 40.17 11.02 1.96
CA LEU A 17 38.75 10.68 1.85
C LEU A 17 38.29 9.70 2.94
N LEU A 18 39.17 8.79 3.39
CA LEU A 18 38.91 7.85 4.48
C LEU A 18 39.01 8.47 5.88
N SER A 19 39.60 9.66 6.01
CA SER A 19 39.84 10.35 7.29
C SER A 19 38.94 11.57 7.51
N SER A 20 38.23 12.04 6.50
CA SER A 20 37.07 12.91 6.73
C SER A 20 36.00 12.09 7.45
N PRO A 21 35.40 12.60 8.55
CA PRO A 21 34.12 12.05 8.97
C PRO A 21 33.24 12.19 7.74
N VAL A 22 32.81 11.05 7.15
CA VAL A 22 31.66 11.04 6.25
C VAL A 22 30.66 11.95 6.94
N ALA A 23 30.35 13.08 6.30
CA ALA A 23 29.31 13.96 6.81
C ALA A 23 28.13 13.03 7.07
N GLN A 24 27.81 12.84 8.35
CA GLN A 24 26.63 12.13 8.77
C GLN A 24 25.52 12.91 8.11
N ALA A 25 25.04 12.40 6.96
CA ALA A 25 23.86 12.91 6.32
C ALA A 25 22.80 12.92 7.42
N ASP A 26 22.36 14.12 7.74
CA ASP A 26 21.50 14.44 8.88
C ASP A 26 20.46 13.36 9.07
N THR A 27 20.31 12.89 10.31
CA THR A 27 19.36 11.86 10.74
C THR A 27 18.03 11.92 9.97
N TRP A 28 17.88 11.08 8.93
CA TRP A 28 16.61 10.85 8.26
C TRP A 28 15.78 9.96 9.19
N GLY A 29 14.93 10.59 10.00
CA GLY A 29 13.82 9.94 10.73
C GLY A 29 14.19 8.69 11.53
N ASN A 30 14.72 8.87 12.74
CA ASN A 30 14.66 7.82 13.76
C ASN A 30 13.21 7.67 14.23
N GLU A 31 12.42 6.87 13.52
CA GLU A 31 11.32 6.14 14.15
C GLU A 31 11.84 4.75 14.53
N THR A 32 12.30 4.64 15.78
CA THR A 32 12.47 3.37 16.49
C THR A 32 11.12 2.73 16.88
N THR A 33 10.03 3.18 16.27
CA THR A 33 8.74 2.53 16.36
C THR A 33 8.76 1.35 15.41
N GLN A 34 8.91 0.15 15.95
CA GLN A 34 8.74 -1.09 15.20
C GLN A 34 7.37 -1.10 14.53
N LYS A 35 7.33 -0.65 13.27
CA LYS A 35 6.18 -0.72 12.40
C LYS A 35 5.91 -2.21 12.13
N PRO A 36 4.65 -2.69 12.12
CA PRO A 36 4.35 -4.09 11.84
C PRO A 36 4.63 -4.39 10.35
N GLY A 37 5.91 -4.58 10.02
CA GLY A 37 6.49 -4.87 8.70
C GLY A 37 7.13 -6.26 8.69
N LEU A 38 7.29 -6.89 7.51
CA LEU A 38 7.96 -8.18 7.27
C LEU A 38 9.12 -8.43 8.26
N GLN A 39 8.88 -9.19 9.34
CA GLN A 39 9.88 -9.49 10.36
C GLN A 39 10.87 -10.53 9.83
N TYR A 40 11.71 -10.08 8.92
CA TYR A 40 12.87 -10.82 8.44
C TYR A 40 14.09 -10.20 9.10
N GLN A 41 14.68 -10.88 10.08
CA GLN A 41 15.95 -10.45 10.68
C GLN A 41 17.09 -10.90 9.78
N LEU A 42 17.83 -9.96 9.24
CA LEU A 42 19.00 -10.27 8.44
C LEU A 42 20.11 -10.89 9.30
N LEU A 43 20.67 -11.99 8.80
CA LEU A 43 21.79 -12.69 9.43
C LEU A 43 23.11 -11.93 9.28
N GLU A 44 23.20 -10.98 8.34
CA GLU A 44 24.40 -10.19 8.06
C GLU A 44 24.02 -8.73 7.78
N LYS A 45 24.80 -7.79 8.31
CA LYS A 45 24.53 -6.35 8.22
C LYS A 45 25.44 -5.69 7.20
N ILE A 46 24.93 -4.74 6.43
CA ILE A 46 25.76 -3.92 5.53
C ILE A 46 26.52 -2.88 6.38
N PRO A 47 27.86 -2.80 6.27
CA PRO A 47 28.64 -1.77 6.95
C PRO A 47 28.18 -0.36 6.53
N GLY A 48 28.03 0.54 7.50
CA GLY A 48 27.69 1.95 7.24
C GLY A 48 26.20 2.25 7.07
N THR A 49 25.31 1.27 7.30
CA THR A 49 23.84 1.44 7.19
C THR A 49 23.13 1.30 8.54
N ASP A 50 23.81 1.70 9.62
CA ASP A 50 23.31 1.62 10.99
C ASP A 50 22.06 2.50 11.19
N GLY A 51 20.87 1.90 11.09
CA GLY A 51 19.59 2.58 11.33
C GLY A 51 18.56 2.45 10.21
N LEU A 52 18.90 1.83 9.07
CA LEU A 52 18.00 1.70 7.92
C LEU A 52 16.93 0.59 8.06
N GLY A 53 16.64 0.10 9.25
CA GLY A 53 15.73 -1.03 9.49
C GLY A 53 16.41 -2.38 9.35
N SER A 54 16.03 -3.34 10.20
CA SER A 54 16.54 -4.72 10.15
C SER A 54 15.68 -5.63 9.27
N ASP A 55 14.70 -5.07 8.58
CA ASP A 55 13.70 -5.73 7.75
C ASP A 55 14.06 -5.66 6.26
N LEU A 56 13.42 -6.50 5.45
CA LEU A 56 13.67 -6.58 4.00
C LEU A 56 13.54 -5.22 3.27
N PRO A 57 12.50 -4.39 3.54
CA PRO A 57 12.41 -3.05 2.97
C PRO A 57 13.58 -2.15 3.31
N GLY A 58 13.97 -2.13 4.59
CA GLY A 58 15.10 -1.37 5.08
C GLY A 58 16.41 -1.78 4.41
N TYR A 59 16.60 -3.09 4.23
CA TYR A 59 17.78 -3.63 3.57
C TYR A 59 17.87 -3.30 2.08
N ILE A 60 16.76 -3.41 1.33
CA ILE A 60 16.75 -3.05 -0.10
C ILE A 60 17.05 -1.55 -0.27
N SER A 61 16.47 -0.71 0.59
CA SER A 61 16.75 0.73 0.63
C SER A 61 18.24 1.00 0.93
N ALA A 62 18.82 0.24 1.87
CA ALA A 62 20.23 0.34 2.22
C ALA A 62 21.16 -0.04 1.07
N ILE A 63 20.89 -1.13 0.33
CA ILE A 63 21.67 -1.52 -0.85
C ILE A 63 21.62 -0.44 -1.92
N TYR A 64 20.44 0.07 -2.22
CA TYR A 64 20.26 1.09 -3.26
C TYR A 64 21.04 2.38 -2.94
N LYS A 65 20.93 2.86 -1.68
CA LYS A 65 21.67 4.03 -1.22
C LYS A 65 23.18 3.79 -1.25
N MET A 66 23.65 2.63 -0.80
CA MET A 66 25.08 2.27 -0.86
C MET A 66 25.61 2.21 -2.29
N ALA A 67 24.84 1.67 -3.23
CA ALA A 67 25.21 1.63 -4.64
C ALA A 67 25.39 3.04 -5.21
N LEU A 68 24.48 3.97 -4.90
CA LEU A 68 24.59 5.37 -5.33
C LEU A 68 25.83 6.07 -4.75
N VAL A 69 26.18 5.81 -3.49
CA VAL A 69 27.40 6.35 -2.87
C VAL A 69 28.65 5.83 -3.60
N ILE A 70 28.72 4.53 -3.88
CA ILE A 70 29.85 3.91 -4.58
C ILE A 70 30.02 4.49 -5.99
N VAL A 71 28.91 4.64 -6.73
CA VAL A 71 28.93 5.21 -8.09
C VAL A 71 29.43 6.66 -8.06
N THR A 72 28.90 7.47 -7.13
CA THR A 72 29.26 8.88 -7.01
C THR A 72 30.73 9.04 -6.61
N LEU A 73 31.20 8.27 -5.63
CA LEU A 73 32.59 8.29 -5.19
C LEU A 73 33.55 7.84 -6.31
N SER A 74 33.17 6.80 -7.05
CA SER A 74 33.97 6.30 -8.19
C SER A 74 34.05 7.33 -9.32
N ALA A 75 32.95 8.03 -9.60
CA ALA A 75 32.93 9.10 -10.60
C ALA A 75 33.85 10.26 -10.21
N VAL A 76 33.81 10.71 -8.94
CA VAL A 76 34.71 11.75 -8.43
C VAL A 76 36.17 11.30 -8.52
N LEU A 77 36.48 10.06 -8.14
CA LEU A 77 37.84 9.52 -8.23
C LEU A 77 38.34 9.54 -9.67
N MET A 78 37.57 9.03 -10.63
CA MET A 78 37.99 9.03 -12.04
C MET A 78 38.10 10.44 -12.63
N LEU A 79 37.23 11.36 -12.23
CA LEU A 79 37.33 12.78 -12.60
C LEU A 79 38.65 13.39 -12.11
N THR A 80 39.06 13.11 -10.87
CA THR A 80 40.32 13.64 -10.34
C THR A 80 41.54 13.05 -11.05
N VAL A 81 41.52 11.75 -11.38
CA VAL A 81 42.58 11.08 -12.15
C VAL A 81 42.69 11.68 -13.55
N GLY A 82 41.57 11.82 -14.26
CA GLY A 82 41.53 12.43 -15.59
C GLY A 82 41.95 13.90 -15.58
N GLY A 83 41.45 14.69 -14.63
CA GLY A 83 41.81 16.09 -14.46
C GLY A 83 43.30 16.28 -14.16
N PHE A 84 43.86 15.47 -13.27
CA PHE A 84 45.28 15.50 -12.96
C PHE A 84 46.13 15.10 -14.17
N MET A 85 45.75 14.03 -14.88
CA MET A 85 46.44 13.59 -16.09
C MET A 85 46.43 14.68 -17.17
N TYR A 86 45.31 15.40 -17.30
CA TYR A 86 45.18 16.53 -18.23
C TYR A 86 46.17 17.66 -17.90
N LEU A 87 46.19 18.11 -16.64
CA LEU A 87 47.08 19.19 -16.19
C LEU A 87 48.56 18.84 -16.30
N THR A 88 48.90 17.56 -16.11
CA THR A 88 50.29 17.09 -16.07
C THR A 88 50.82 16.57 -17.40
N SER A 89 50.02 16.59 -18.46
CA SER A 89 50.40 16.06 -19.77
C SER A 89 51.46 16.89 -20.52
N ALA A 90 51.79 18.10 -20.07
CA ALA A 90 52.87 18.94 -20.60
C ALA A 90 52.88 19.07 -22.15
N GLY A 91 51.70 19.10 -22.78
CA GLY A 91 51.54 19.22 -24.23
C GLY A 91 51.59 17.91 -25.02
N ASN A 92 51.76 16.75 -24.37
CA ASN A 92 51.63 15.46 -25.05
C ASN A 92 50.18 15.22 -25.49
N THR A 93 49.94 15.26 -26.79
CA THR A 93 48.60 15.12 -27.39
C THR A 93 47.95 13.76 -27.11
N ALA A 94 48.73 12.68 -27.06
CA ALA A 94 48.22 11.35 -26.73
C ALA A 94 47.73 11.28 -25.28
N SER A 95 48.52 11.78 -24.32
CA SER A 95 48.14 11.81 -22.91
C SER A 95 46.95 12.73 -22.62
N ILE A 96 46.87 13.87 -23.32
CA ILE A 96 45.70 14.75 -23.29
C ILE A 96 44.46 14.03 -23.81
N GLY A 97 44.58 13.27 -24.90
CA GLY A 97 43.49 12.46 -25.46
C GLY A 97 42.97 11.44 -24.45
N THR A 98 43.86 10.68 -23.80
CA THR A 98 43.49 9.72 -22.75
C THR A 98 42.82 10.40 -21.56
N ALA A 99 43.37 11.53 -21.09
CA ALA A 99 42.81 12.27 -19.96
C ALA A 99 41.38 12.76 -20.24
N LYS A 100 41.14 13.29 -21.45
CA LYS A 100 39.80 13.68 -21.89
C LYS A 100 38.85 12.48 -21.92
N GLY A 101 39.30 11.33 -22.42
CA GLY A 101 38.51 10.09 -22.41
C GLY A 101 38.02 9.73 -21.01
N ILE A 102 38.94 9.69 -20.03
CA ILE A 102 38.59 9.40 -18.63
C ILE A 102 37.57 10.40 -18.06
N ILE A 103 37.73 11.68 -18.36
CA ILE A 103 36.78 12.73 -17.94
C ILE A 103 35.41 12.52 -18.60
N TYR A 104 35.36 12.26 -19.91
CA TYR A 104 34.10 12.03 -20.62
C TYR A 104 33.38 10.78 -20.11
N ASP A 105 34.10 9.67 -19.93
CA ASP A 105 33.52 8.41 -19.48
C ASP A 105 32.96 8.52 -18.06
N SER A 106 33.68 9.20 -17.16
CA SER A 106 33.22 9.44 -15.78
C SER A 106 31.99 10.35 -15.72
N LEU A 107 31.92 11.38 -16.57
CA LEU A 107 30.74 12.25 -16.67
C LEU A 107 29.53 11.51 -17.26
N ILE A 108 29.72 10.71 -18.32
CA ILE A 108 28.65 9.90 -18.91
C ILE A 108 28.11 8.91 -17.88
N GLY A 109 28.98 8.22 -17.14
CA GLY A 109 28.57 7.29 -16.09
C GLY A 109 27.74 7.97 -15.00
N LEU A 110 28.14 9.17 -14.57
CA LEU A 110 27.38 9.95 -13.59
C LEU A 110 26.03 10.42 -14.14
N ILE A 111 25.99 10.90 -15.38
CA ILE A 111 24.75 11.33 -16.04
C ILE A 111 23.78 10.15 -16.18
N ILE A 112 24.25 8.96 -16.56
CA ILE A 112 23.41 7.76 -16.66
C ILE A 112 22.82 7.41 -15.28
N ALA A 113 23.64 7.43 -14.22
CA ALA A 113 23.17 7.13 -12.87
C ALA A 113 22.12 8.13 -12.38
N LEU A 114 22.35 9.43 -12.57
CA LEU A 114 21.40 10.49 -12.21
C LEU A 114 20.14 10.45 -13.07
N SER A 115 20.27 10.13 -14.35
CA SER A 115 19.12 9.99 -15.26
C SER A 115 18.26 8.79 -14.89
N ALA A 116 18.88 7.67 -14.50
CA ALA A 116 18.15 6.51 -13.99
C ALA A 116 17.38 6.89 -12.72
N TRP A 117 18.02 7.55 -11.75
CA TRP A 117 17.35 8.06 -10.55
C TRP A 117 16.19 8.99 -10.89
N LEU A 118 16.39 9.93 -11.81
CA LEU A 118 15.38 10.90 -12.24
C LEU A 118 14.19 10.23 -12.94
N ILE A 119 14.43 9.27 -13.82
CA ILE A 119 13.37 8.51 -14.51
C ILE A 119 12.53 7.74 -13.49
N LEU A 120 13.19 7.05 -12.54
CA LEU A 120 12.49 6.34 -11.47
C LEU A 120 11.62 7.32 -10.65
N TYR A 121 12.18 8.46 -10.26
CA TYR A 121 11.48 9.49 -9.49
C TYR A 121 10.27 10.07 -10.22
N ILE A 122 10.38 10.32 -11.53
CA ILE A 122 9.27 10.85 -12.35
C ILE A 122 8.16 9.83 -12.54
N ILE A 123 8.50 8.56 -12.78
CA ILE A 123 7.50 7.50 -12.99
C ILE A 123 6.75 7.24 -11.68
N ASN A 124 7.49 7.04 -10.59
CA ASN A 124 6.92 6.90 -9.27
C ASN A 124 8.00 7.19 -8.20
N PRO A 125 7.85 8.26 -7.39
CA PRO A 125 8.80 8.58 -6.34
C PRO A 125 8.96 7.44 -5.32
N ASP A 126 7.97 6.57 -5.14
CA ASP A 126 8.03 5.39 -4.24
C ASP A 126 9.07 4.34 -4.68
N LEU A 127 9.55 4.39 -5.93
CA LEU A 127 10.61 3.51 -6.43
C LEU A 127 12.01 3.96 -5.98
N VAL A 128 12.13 5.23 -5.57
CA VAL A 128 13.35 5.84 -5.05
C VAL A 128 13.24 5.96 -3.53
N GLU A 129 12.08 6.37 -3.04
CA GLU A 129 11.69 6.36 -1.63
C GLU A 129 10.99 5.04 -1.31
N ILE A 130 11.78 3.96 -1.26
CA ILE A 130 11.30 2.59 -1.00
C ILE A 130 10.49 2.57 0.31
N ASN A 131 9.17 2.70 0.19
CA ASN A 131 8.22 2.69 1.29
C ASN A 131 7.36 1.43 1.17
N LEU A 132 7.89 0.30 1.63
CA LEU A 132 7.18 -0.98 1.58
C LEU A 132 6.23 -1.18 2.76
N SER A 133 5.71 -0.09 3.33
CA SER A 133 4.62 -0.11 4.29
C SER A 133 3.40 -0.97 3.88
N PRO A 134 3.04 -1.11 2.58
CA PRO A 134 1.98 -2.04 2.19
C PRO A 134 2.40 -3.53 2.18
N LEU A 135 3.69 -3.85 2.31
CA LEU A 135 4.15 -5.23 2.48
C LEU A 135 4.09 -5.61 3.96
N SER A 136 2.89 -5.98 4.41
CA SER A 136 2.69 -6.53 5.74
C SER A 136 3.44 -7.88 5.89
N PRO A 137 4.05 -8.15 7.05
CA PRO A 137 4.52 -9.49 7.40
C PRO A 137 3.33 -10.43 7.36
N VAL A 138 3.45 -11.53 6.63
CA VAL A 138 2.84 -12.77 7.12
C VAL A 138 3.63 -13.09 8.38
N ALA A 139 3.01 -12.97 9.56
CA ALA A 139 3.65 -13.27 10.83
C ALA A 139 4.30 -14.67 10.76
N PRO A 140 5.53 -14.86 11.29
CA PRO A 140 6.14 -16.17 11.33
C PRO A 140 5.21 -17.11 12.12
N VAL A 141 4.78 -18.19 11.47
CA VAL A 141 4.15 -19.34 12.12
C VAL A 141 5.22 -19.98 13.00
N GLY A 142 5.33 -19.49 14.23
CA GLY A 142 6.34 -19.88 15.19
C GLY A 142 5.76 -19.89 16.60
N GLY A 143 4.88 -20.85 16.86
CA GLY A 143 4.27 -21.08 18.17
C GLY A 143 3.50 -22.39 18.20
N ASN A 144 4.23 -23.49 18.46
CA ASN A 144 3.77 -24.83 18.82
C ASN A 144 2.53 -25.39 18.10
N VAL A 145 2.82 -26.28 17.14
CA VAL A 145 1.91 -27.32 16.65
C VAL A 145 1.50 -28.24 17.80
N GLY A 146 0.27 -28.05 18.26
CA GLY A 146 -0.39 -28.88 19.26
C GLY A 146 -1.91 -28.81 19.10
N GLY A 147 -2.41 -29.36 17.98
CA GLY A 147 -3.78 -29.85 17.76
C GLY A 147 -4.98 -28.99 18.18
N SER A 148 -5.57 -28.25 17.22
CA SER A 148 -7.02 -28.12 17.01
C SER A 148 -7.31 -27.24 15.77
N PRO A 149 -8.35 -27.48 14.95
CA PRO A 149 -8.59 -26.73 13.73
C PRO A 149 -9.08 -25.29 14.04
N GLY A 150 -8.38 -24.28 13.49
CA GLY A 150 -8.97 -23.00 13.09
C GLY A 150 -9.11 -21.91 14.17
N ALA A 151 -7.99 -21.36 14.66
CA ALA A 151 -7.99 -20.06 15.32
C ALA A 151 -7.55 -18.97 14.34
N VAL A 152 -8.50 -18.12 13.96
CA VAL A 152 -8.31 -16.87 13.21
C VAL A 152 -7.36 -15.94 13.96
N GLY A 153 -6.43 -15.29 13.27
CA GLY A 153 -5.73 -14.13 13.84
C GLY A 153 -6.78 -13.11 14.33
N ALA A 154 -6.59 -12.56 15.53
CA ALA A 154 -7.58 -11.66 16.13
C ALA A 154 -7.93 -10.51 15.18
N LEU A 155 -9.22 -10.28 14.95
CA LEU A 155 -9.72 -9.21 14.09
C LEU A 155 -9.24 -7.85 14.63
N PRO A 156 -8.89 -6.86 13.78
CA PRO A 156 -8.44 -5.55 14.23
C PRO A 156 -9.46 -4.91 15.18
N THR A 157 -9.12 -4.73 16.45
CA THR A 157 -10.00 -4.05 17.40
C THR A 157 -9.85 -2.53 17.28
N GLY A 158 -10.91 -1.80 17.64
CA GLY A 158 -10.93 -0.35 17.59
C GLY A 158 -12.35 0.22 17.66
N SER A 159 -12.46 1.52 17.91
CA SER A 159 -13.73 2.24 17.78
C SER A 159 -14.20 2.27 16.32
N ASP A 160 -15.50 2.43 16.08
CA ASP A 160 -16.06 2.50 14.73
C ASP A 160 -15.37 3.60 13.90
N ALA A 161 -15.14 4.77 14.50
CA ALA A 161 -14.47 5.90 13.86
C ALA A 161 -12.99 5.63 13.54
N GLU A 162 -12.29 4.87 14.39
CA GLU A 162 -10.91 4.46 14.13
C GLU A 162 -10.82 3.47 12.97
N LEU A 163 -11.70 2.46 12.96
CA LEU A 163 -11.77 1.48 11.88
C LEU A 163 -12.15 2.15 10.55
N ALA A 164 -13.11 3.08 10.56
CA ALA A 164 -13.49 3.85 9.38
C ALA A 164 -12.33 4.70 8.83
N ARG A 165 -11.56 5.37 9.69
CA ARG A 165 -10.35 6.09 9.28
C ARG A 165 -9.30 5.17 8.64
N LYS A 166 -9.12 3.96 9.18
CA LYS A 166 -8.25 2.95 8.56
C LYS A 166 -8.75 2.59 7.16
N ILE A 167 -10.04 2.32 7.00
CA ILE A 167 -10.65 1.99 5.70
C ILE A 167 -10.41 3.12 4.67
N LEU A 168 -10.60 4.39 5.05
CA LEU A 168 -10.36 5.53 4.14
C LEU A 168 -8.90 5.66 3.69
N GLY A 169 -7.95 5.19 4.51
CA GLY A 169 -6.52 5.21 4.18
C GLY A 169 -6.03 4.01 3.37
N MET A 170 -6.87 3.00 3.13
CA MET A 170 -6.47 1.75 2.47
C MET A 170 -6.68 1.80 0.97
N SER A 171 -5.60 1.81 0.19
CA SER A 171 -5.66 1.75 -1.29
C SER A 171 -6.25 0.43 -1.83
N SER A 172 -6.18 -0.65 -1.04
CA SER A 172 -6.77 -1.96 -1.34
C SER A 172 -8.29 -1.99 -1.15
N VAL A 173 -8.87 -1.06 -0.39
CA VAL A 173 -10.32 -0.96 -0.18
C VAL A 173 -10.84 0.24 -0.94
N ARG A 174 -11.36 -0.01 -2.14
CA ARG A 174 -11.98 1.06 -2.93
C ARG A 174 -13.41 1.28 -2.47
N LEU A 175 -13.77 2.53 -2.21
CA LEU A 175 -15.13 2.91 -1.87
C LEU A 175 -15.79 3.54 -3.08
N ASN A 176 -16.96 3.04 -3.47
CA ASN A 176 -17.70 3.67 -4.55
C ASN A 176 -18.20 5.06 -4.11
N THR A 177 -18.23 6.00 -5.04
CA THR A 177 -18.66 7.39 -4.80
C THR A 177 -20.09 7.64 -5.27
N SER A 178 -20.62 6.79 -6.14
CA SER A 178 -22.03 6.79 -6.53
C SER A 178 -22.92 6.15 -5.47
N GLY A 179 -24.18 6.57 -5.42
CA GLY A 179 -25.20 6.01 -4.53
C GLY A 179 -26.58 6.04 -5.20
N ASP A 180 -27.49 5.22 -4.70
CA ASP A 180 -28.85 5.06 -5.27
C ASP A 180 -29.82 6.17 -4.84
N CYS A 181 -29.46 6.95 -3.82
CA CYS A 181 -30.24 8.06 -3.32
C CYS A 181 -29.35 9.17 -2.73
N SER A 182 -29.97 10.22 -2.21
CA SER A 182 -29.27 11.33 -1.57
C SER A 182 -29.96 11.73 -0.27
N SER A 183 -29.16 12.12 0.70
CA SER A 183 -29.53 12.72 1.97
C SER A 183 -29.38 14.25 1.89
N PRO A 184 -29.84 15.03 2.89
CA PRO A 184 -29.58 16.46 2.96
C PRO A 184 -28.09 16.83 2.82
N THR A 185 -27.18 15.99 3.28
CA THR A 185 -25.72 16.20 3.16
C THR A 185 -25.08 15.59 1.91
N GLY A 186 -25.86 15.10 0.96
CA GLY A 186 -25.39 14.63 -0.35
C GLY A 186 -25.66 13.15 -0.64
N VAL A 187 -25.02 12.62 -1.68
CA VAL A 187 -25.23 11.26 -2.19
C VAL A 187 -24.89 10.22 -1.12
N VAL A 188 -25.79 9.28 -0.85
CA VAL A 188 -25.55 8.18 0.09
C VAL A 188 -24.74 7.10 -0.63
N SER A 189 -23.41 7.25 -0.58
CA SER A 189 -22.44 6.31 -1.18
C SER A 189 -21.61 5.63 -0.10
N PRO A 190 -20.97 4.48 -0.40
CA PRO A 190 -20.01 3.84 0.51
C PRO A 190 -18.94 4.80 1.02
N THR A 191 -18.44 5.69 0.16
CA THR A 191 -17.47 6.73 0.54
C THR A 191 -18.03 7.64 1.62
N LYS A 192 -19.25 8.16 1.42
CA LYS A 192 -19.91 9.02 2.42
C LYS A 192 -20.20 8.25 3.71
N ASN A 193 -20.70 7.02 3.61
CA ASN A 193 -21.04 6.21 4.77
C ASN A 193 -19.82 5.99 5.68
N ILE A 194 -18.67 5.62 5.11
CA ILE A 194 -17.43 5.45 5.90
C ILE A 194 -16.90 6.79 6.42
N ALA A 195 -16.99 7.88 5.64
CA ALA A 195 -16.60 9.21 6.08
C ALA A 195 -17.42 9.70 7.28
N ASP A 196 -18.75 9.50 7.27
CA ASP A 196 -19.61 9.83 8.39
C ASP A 196 -19.17 9.08 9.66
N ILE A 197 -18.90 7.77 9.57
CA ILE A 197 -18.41 7.00 10.72
C ILE A 197 -17.03 7.49 11.19
N ALA A 198 -16.12 7.81 10.28
CA ALA A 198 -14.81 8.36 10.61
C ALA A 198 -14.92 9.69 11.38
N ASP A 199 -15.90 10.52 11.05
CA ASP A 199 -16.24 11.75 11.78
C ASP A 199 -16.91 11.51 13.15
N GLY A 200 -17.11 10.26 13.55
CA GLY A 200 -17.83 9.89 14.77
C GLY A 200 -19.36 10.05 14.66
N LYS A 201 -19.87 10.19 13.43
CA LYS A 201 -21.30 10.29 13.14
C LYS A 201 -21.88 8.90 12.85
N ARG A 202 -23.19 8.84 12.64
CA ARG A 202 -23.88 7.64 12.15
C ARG A 202 -24.00 7.72 10.63
N SER A 203 -24.02 6.59 9.95
CA SER A 203 -24.11 6.54 8.50
C SER A 203 -25.49 7.04 8.01
N SER A 204 -25.52 7.77 6.91
CA SER A 204 -26.78 8.04 6.19
C SER A 204 -27.42 6.74 5.68
N ASN A 205 -28.74 6.63 5.76
CA ASN A 205 -29.48 5.43 5.37
C ASN A 205 -30.36 5.70 4.14
N CYS A 206 -30.18 4.85 3.13
CA CYS A 206 -30.92 4.85 1.88
C CYS A 206 -31.96 3.72 1.87
N SER A 207 -32.89 3.76 2.83
CA SER A 207 -33.94 2.74 2.98
C SER A 207 -35.11 2.96 2.03
N ASN A 208 -36.02 1.99 1.95
CA ASN A 208 -37.27 2.07 1.21
C ASN A 208 -38.23 3.20 1.67
N GLU A 209 -38.00 3.76 2.87
CA GLU A 209 -38.63 5.01 3.32
C GLU A 209 -38.22 6.24 2.50
N CYS A 210 -37.12 6.14 1.76
CA CYS A 210 -36.63 7.17 0.85
C CYS A 210 -37.20 6.90 -0.55
N GLN A 211 -38.21 7.68 -0.95
CA GLN A 211 -39.03 7.48 -2.15
C GLN A 211 -38.29 7.75 -3.48
N GLY A 212 -37.27 6.95 -3.80
CA GLY A 212 -36.61 6.91 -5.12
C GLY A 212 -35.56 8.00 -5.38
N LYS A 213 -34.89 7.89 -6.54
CA LYS A 213 -33.81 8.80 -6.98
C LYS A 213 -34.28 10.26 -6.94
N GLY A 214 -33.62 11.08 -6.12
CA GLY A 214 -33.94 12.50 -5.95
C GLY A 214 -34.84 12.84 -4.74
N ALA A 215 -35.22 11.86 -3.91
CA ALA A 215 -36.00 12.11 -2.70
C ALA A 215 -35.14 12.74 -1.58
N SER A 216 -35.58 13.87 -1.04
CA SER A 216 -34.97 14.61 0.08
C SER A 216 -35.28 14.03 1.48
N GLY A 217 -35.88 12.84 1.55
CA GLY A 217 -36.35 12.21 2.79
C GLY A 217 -35.41 11.18 3.42
N CYS A 218 -34.27 10.89 2.78
CA CYS A 218 -33.25 10.02 3.35
C CYS A 218 -32.64 10.66 4.60
N ARG A 219 -32.44 9.86 5.65
CA ARG A 219 -31.97 10.35 6.94
C ARG A 219 -30.45 10.32 7.01
N ASP A 220 -29.85 11.47 7.31
CA ASP A 220 -28.50 11.54 7.84
C ASP A 220 -28.46 11.01 9.27
N ASN A 221 -27.29 10.59 9.73
CA ASN A 221 -27.08 10.11 11.09
C ASN A 221 -28.04 8.98 11.50
N ALA A 222 -28.37 8.08 10.56
CA ALA A 222 -29.51 7.19 10.70
C ALA A 222 -29.16 5.80 11.20
N VAL A 223 -28.02 5.24 10.80
CA VAL A 223 -27.69 3.83 11.08
C VAL A 223 -26.25 3.68 11.60
N ASN A 224 -26.09 2.84 12.62
CA ASN A 224 -24.76 2.44 13.09
C ASN A 224 -24.26 1.33 12.18
N LEU A 225 -23.03 1.46 11.69
CA LEU A 225 -22.38 0.37 10.98
C LEU A 225 -21.83 -0.63 11.99
N SER A 226 -21.95 -1.93 11.72
CA SER A 226 -21.44 -2.97 12.61
C SER A 226 -19.94 -2.85 12.80
N ASN A 227 -19.49 -2.81 14.05
CA ASN A 227 -18.06 -2.80 14.37
C ASN A 227 -17.35 -4.04 13.80
N LYS A 228 -18.00 -5.22 13.86
CA LYS A 228 -17.49 -6.47 13.27
C LYS A 228 -17.31 -6.34 11.76
N MET A 229 -18.26 -5.70 11.08
CA MET A 229 -18.17 -5.43 9.65
C MET A 229 -17.01 -4.50 9.32
N LEU A 230 -16.87 -3.38 10.03
CA LEU A 230 -15.75 -2.44 9.84
C LEU A 230 -14.40 -3.12 10.09
N SER A 231 -14.33 -3.93 11.16
CA SER A 231 -13.16 -4.69 11.54
C SER A 231 -12.80 -5.74 10.48
N ALA A 232 -13.79 -6.43 9.91
CA ALA A 232 -13.61 -7.38 8.81
C ALA A 232 -13.13 -6.70 7.52
N ILE A 233 -13.66 -5.52 7.17
CA ILE A 233 -13.19 -4.75 6.01
C ILE A 233 -11.70 -4.43 6.15
N VAL A 234 -11.26 -3.96 7.32
CA VAL A 234 -9.84 -3.70 7.58
C VAL A 234 -9.02 -4.99 7.49
N ALA A 235 -9.48 -6.07 8.13
CA ALA A 235 -8.77 -7.35 8.16
C ALA A 235 -8.57 -7.96 6.76
N VAL A 236 -9.62 -7.95 5.93
CA VAL A 236 -9.57 -8.49 4.57
C VAL A 236 -8.82 -7.54 3.65
N GLY A 237 -8.99 -6.22 3.81
CA GLY A 237 -8.32 -5.21 2.99
C GLY A 237 -6.79 -5.22 3.15
N GLN A 238 -6.26 -5.70 4.28
CA GLN A 238 -4.82 -5.90 4.46
C GLN A 238 -4.25 -7.02 3.57
N LYS A 239 -5.11 -7.91 3.04
CA LYS A 239 -4.70 -9.13 2.32
C LYS A 239 -5.19 -9.15 0.88
N GLN A 240 -6.33 -8.54 0.60
CA GLN A 240 -7.01 -8.62 -0.70
C GLN A 240 -7.52 -7.24 -1.12
N GLN A 241 -7.55 -7.01 -2.43
CA GLN A 241 -8.14 -5.80 -3.01
C GLN A 241 -9.61 -6.05 -3.36
N PHE A 242 -10.48 -5.12 -2.99
CA PHE A 242 -11.90 -5.17 -3.35
C PHE A 242 -12.50 -3.76 -3.37
N THR A 243 -13.65 -3.65 -4.03
CA THR A 243 -14.45 -2.42 -4.07
C THR A 243 -15.75 -2.63 -3.32
N ILE A 244 -16.05 -1.77 -2.34
CA ILE A 244 -17.35 -1.71 -1.69
C ILE A 244 -18.28 -0.90 -2.57
N THR A 245 -19.33 -1.56 -3.06
CA THR A 245 -20.31 -0.99 -3.97
C THR A 245 -21.57 -0.48 -3.27
N SER A 246 -21.92 -1.05 -2.11
CA SER A 246 -23.03 -0.59 -1.25
C SER A 246 -22.75 -0.92 0.23
N ILE A 247 -23.29 -0.10 1.16
CA ILE A 247 -23.24 -0.33 2.61
C ILE A 247 -24.64 -0.15 3.21
N SER A 248 -25.15 1.08 3.28
CA SER A 248 -26.48 1.37 3.82
C SER A 248 -27.45 1.88 2.75
N GLY A 249 -27.43 1.23 1.58
CA GLY A 249 -28.32 1.52 0.47
C GLY A 249 -28.54 0.34 -0.47
N GLY A 250 -29.05 0.62 -1.67
CA GLY A 250 -29.50 -0.40 -2.62
C GLY A 250 -31.01 -0.66 -2.56
N PRO A 251 -31.64 -1.12 -3.65
CA PRO A 251 -33.04 -1.51 -3.68
C PRO A 251 -33.25 -2.85 -2.95
N HIS A 252 -33.52 -2.78 -1.64
CA HIS A 252 -33.85 -3.95 -0.81
C HIS A 252 -35.20 -3.81 -0.10
N VAL A 253 -35.73 -4.94 0.40
CA VAL A 253 -36.91 -4.97 1.28
C VAL A 253 -36.62 -4.24 2.61
N SER A 254 -37.67 -3.78 3.30
CA SER A 254 -37.55 -2.99 4.54
C SER A 254 -36.70 -3.64 5.64
N SER A 255 -36.68 -4.98 5.71
CA SER A 255 -35.93 -5.75 6.71
C SER A 255 -34.48 -6.04 6.31
N SER A 256 -33.95 -5.40 5.27
CA SER A 256 -32.61 -5.67 4.75
C SER A 256 -31.51 -5.35 5.76
N SER A 257 -30.47 -6.20 5.78
CA SER A 257 -29.26 -5.98 6.58
C SER A 257 -28.50 -4.71 6.18
N HIS A 258 -28.62 -4.23 4.94
CA HIS A 258 -28.06 -2.94 4.52
C HIS A 258 -28.67 -1.78 5.33
N TYR A 259 -29.99 -1.76 5.46
CA TYR A 259 -30.69 -0.70 6.20
C TYR A 259 -30.46 -0.77 7.71
N ARG A 260 -29.91 -1.89 8.20
CA ARG A 260 -29.51 -2.13 9.59
C ARG A 260 -28.02 -1.86 9.83
N GLY A 261 -27.25 -1.53 8.79
CA GLY A 261 -25.82 -1.26 8.88
C GLY A 261 -24.97 -2.52 9.12
N THR A 262 -25.50 -3.70 8.80
CA THR A 262 -24.85 -5.00 9.02
C THR A 262 -24.63 -5.77 7.73
N ALA A 263 -24.59 -5.10 6.59
CA ALA A 263 -24.23 -5.70 5.31
C ALA A 263 -23.44 -4.76 4.41
N ILE A 264 -22.66 -5.35 3.50
CA ILE A 264 -21.97 -4.66 2.42
C ILE A 264 -22.06 -5.47 1.14
N ASP A 265 -22.08 -4.77 0.01
CA ASP A 265 -21.91 -5.37 -1.31
C ASP A 265 -20.49 -5.06 -1.80
N ILE A 266 -19.79 -6.07 -2.33
CA ILE A 266 -18.42 -5.94 -2.79
C ILE A 266 -18.16 -6.59 -4.16
N THR A 267 -17.10 -6.15 -4.82
CA THR A 267 -16.58 -6.69 -6.09
C THR A 267 -15.05 -6.77 -6.05
N PRO A 268 -14.39 -7.61 -6.87
CA PRO A 268 -14.97 -8.57 -7.82
C PRO A 268 -15.56 -9.80 -7.13
N VAL A 269 -16.44 -10.52 -7.82
CA VAL A 269 -16.98 -11.81 -7.33
C VAL A 269 -15.93 -12.89 -7.50
N ASN A 270 -15.45 -13.45 -6.38
CA ASN A 270 -14.63 -14.65 -6.37
C ASN A 270 -14.75 -15.37 -5.02
N GLN A 271 -14.52 -16.69 -5.01
CA GLN A 271 -14.64 -17.52 -3.82
C GLN A 271 -13.61 -17.16 -2.72
N THR A 272 -12.38 -16.83 -3.10
CA THR A 272 -11.31 -16.48 -2.14
C THR A 272 -11.64 -15.24 -1.30
N LEU A 273 -12.35 -14.27 -1.90
CA LEU A 273 -12.80 -13.07 -1.22
C LEU A 273 -13.99 -13.36 -0.29
N MET A 274 -14.95 -14.19 -0.75
CA MET A 274 -16.04 -14.69 0.11
C MET A 274 -15.48 -15.40 1.35
N ASP A 275 -14.58 -16.37 1.15
CA ASP A 275 -13.99 -17.16 2.24
C ASP A 275 -13.23 -16.28 3.23
N ALA A 276 -12.52 -15.26 2.75
CA ALA A 276 -11.80 -14.33 3.61
C ALA A 276 -12.73 -13.50 4.49
N PHE A 277 -13.87 -13.06 3.95
CA PHE A 277 -14.86 -12.32 4.75
C PHE A 277 -15.61 -13.22 5.73
N VAL A 278 -15.92 -14.46 5.35
CA VAL A 278 -16.49 -15.46 6.28
C VAL A 278 -15.51 -15.76 7.41
N ALA A 279 -14.23 -15.95 7.10
CA ALA A 279 -13.18 -16.11 8.11
C ALA A 279 -13.01 -14.86 8.99
N ALA A 280 -13.34 -13.68 8.47
CA ALA A 280 -13.35 -12.41 9.19
C ALA A 280 -14.67 -12.14 9.96
N GLY A 281 -15.60 -13.09 10.01
CA GLY A 281 -16.82 -13.00 10.82
C GLY A 281 -18.09 -12.62 10.06
N ALA A 282 -18.07 -12.60 8.72
CA ALA A 282 -19.29 -12.57 7.93
C ALA A 282 -20.06 -13.91 8.08
N LEU A 283 -21.38 -13.87 7.97
CA LEU A 283 -22.21 -15.06 8.02
C LEU A 283 -21.89 -15.98 6.83
N PRO A 284 -21.76 -17.29 7.04
CA PRO A 284 -21.45 -18.24 5.97
C PRO A 284 -22.59 -18.31 4.94
N PRO A 285 -22.31 -18.76 3.70
CA PRO A 285 -23.28 -18.76 2.60
C PRO A 285 -24.43 -19.77 2.68
N ASN A 286 -24.61 -20.39 3.85
CA ASN A 286 -25.56 -21.48 4.06
C ASN A 286 -26.62 -21.04 5.09
N GLY A 287 -27.70 -20.38 4.64
CA GLY A 287 -28.84 -20.02 5.52
C GLY A 287 -29.74 -18.90 5.00
N ASN A 288 -30.87 -18.67 5.68
CA ASN A 288 -31.73 -17.50 5.45
C ASN A 288 -31.04 -16.24 6.01
N SER A 289 -30.79 -15.22 5.18
CA SER A 289 -29.99 -14.01 5.51
C SER A 289 -28.47 -14.21 5.59
N ALA A 290 -27.97 -15.23 4.91
CA ALA A 290 -26.54 -15.51 4.75
C ALA A 290 -25.85 -14.52 3.80
N SER A 291 -24.51 -14.42 3.89
CA SER A 291 -23.71 -13.83 2.82
C SER A 291 -23.85 -14.67 1.55
N MET A 292 -23.80 -14.08 0.36
CA MET A 292 -23.94 -14.83 -0.89
C MET A 292 -23.29 -14.10 -2.06
N CYS A 293 -22.88 -14.83 -3.08
CA CYS A 293 -22.60 -14.25 -4.38
C CYS A 293 -23.92 -14.08 -5.12
N GLU A 294 -24.21 -12.87 -5.57
CA GLU A 294 -25.49 -12.52 -6.16
C GLU A 294 -25.32 -12.15 -7.64
N LYS A 295 -26.28 -12.57 -8.45
CA LYS A 295 -26.55 -12.00 -9.77
C LYS A 295 -27.86 -11.23 -9.71
N ARG A 296 -27.84 -9.93 -10.01
CA ARG A 296 -29.06 -9.17 -10.28
C ARG A 296 -29.48 -9.37 -11.72
N VAL A 297 -30.67 -9.95 -11.90
CA VAL A 297 -31.32 -10.04 -13.21
C VAL A 297 -32.51 -9.10 -13.18
N THR A 298 -32.54 -8.16 -14.12
CA THR A 298 -33.70 -7.29 -14.33
C THR A 298 -34.71 -8.06 -15.16
N GLY A 299 -35.89 -8.31 -14.59
CA GLY A 299 -37.01 -8.92 -15.28
C GLY A 299 -37.61 -7.99 -16.33
N ALA A 300 -38.47 -8.54 -17.20
CA ALA A 300 -39.20 -7.77 -18.21
C ALA A 300 -40.15 -6.70 -17.61
N ASP A 301 -40.43 -6.79 -16.30
CA ASP A 301 -41.18 -5.82 -15.51
C ASP A 301 -40.33 -4.64 -14.99
N GLY A 302 -39.05 -4.59 -15.36
CA GLY A 302 -38.10 -3.57 -14.92
C GLY A 302 -37.63 -3.75 -13.48
N LYS A 303 -38.03 -4.82 -12.78
CA LYS A 303 -37.62 -5.08 -11.40
C LYS A 303 -36.39 -5.98 -11.37
N SER A 304 -35.38 -5.58 -10.61
CA SER A 304 -34.18 -6.39 -10.40
C SER A 304 -34.42 -7.40 -9.27
N LYS A 305 -34.24 -8.69 -9.56
CA LYS A 305 -34.29 -9.76 -8.56
C LYS A 305 -32.87 -10.28 -8.29
N ALA A 306 -32.52 -10.32 -7.01
CA ALA A 306 -31.35 -10.98 -6.47
C ALA A 306 -31.46 -12.50 -6.62
N THR A 307 -30.48 -13.14 -7.26
CA THR A 307 -30.38 -14.61 -7.30
C THR A 307 -29.02 -15.04 -6.81
N SER A 308 -28.99 -15.97 -5.84
CA SER A 308 -27.74 -16.58 -5.37
C SER A 308 -27.09 -17.38 -6.49
N VAL A 309 -25.80 -17.21 -6.66
CA VAL A 309 -24.97 -17.91 -7.65
C VAL A 309 -23.70 -18.42 -6.99
N ASP A 310 -23.03 -19.36 -7.66
CA ASP A 310 -21.72 -19.86 -7.24
C ASP A 310 -20.65 -18.77 -7.43
N CYS A 311 -19.85 -18.51 -6.40
CA CYS A 311 -18.76 -17.53 -6.43
C CYS A 311 -17.57 -17.95 -7.31
N THR A 312 -17.50 -19.20 -7.75
CA THR A 312 -16.40 -19.75 -8.57
C THR A 312 -16.64 -19.63 -10.08
N THR A 313 -17.90 -19.60 -10.52
CA THR A 313 -18.27 -19.73 -11.94
C THR A 313 -18.43 -18.40 -12.68
N GLY A 314 -18.16 -17.27 -12.01
CA GLY A 314 -18.18 -15.93 -12.63
C GLY A 314 -19.58 -15.41 -12.99
N GLY A 315 -20.65 -16.06 -12.51
CA GLY A 315 -22.03 -15.68 -12.83
C GLY A 315 -22.58 -14.49 -12.03
N GLY A 316 -21.92 -14.09 -10.93
CA GLY A 316 -22.37 -13.03 -10.03
C GLY A 316 -21.83 -11.65 -10.42
N ASN A 317 -22.60 -10.60 -10.10
CA ASN A 317 -22.15 -9.21 -10.29
C ASN A 317 -21.60 -8.57 -9.02
N HIS A 318 -21.93 -9.10 -7.83
CA HIS A 318 -21.34 -8.70 -6.55
C HIS A 318 -21.44 -9.81 -5.51
N ILE A 319 -20.68 -9.67 -4.42
CA ILE A 319 -20.80 -10.47 -3.21
C ILE A 319 -21.57 -9.65 -2.19
N HIS A 320 -22.72 -10.14 -1.76
CA HIS A 320 -23.51 -9.60 -0.68
C HIS A 320 -23.04 -10.24 0.63
N LEU A 321 -22.45 -9.46 1.54
CA LEU A 321 -21.92 -9.95 2.81
C LEU A 321 -22.79 -9.45 3.96
N VAL A 322 -23.16 -10.36 4.87
CA VAL A 322 -23.96 -10.05 6.05
C VAL A 322 -23.15 -10.34 7.30
N PHE A 323 -23.21 -9.44 8.29
CA PHE A 323 -22.53 -9.57 9.57
C PHE A 323 -23.54 -9.74 10.69
N PRO A 324 -23.21 -10.53 11.73
CA PRO A 324 -24.03 -10.58 12.93
C PRO A 324 -24.04 -9.20 13.60
N ASN A 325 -25.15 -8.88 14.25
CA ASN A 325 -25.25 -7.67 15.08
C ASN A 325 -24.24 -7.67 16.24
#